data_AF-A0A7I7NGR2-F1
#
_entry.id   AF-A0A7I7NGR2-F1
#
_cell.length_a   1.000
_cell.length_b   1.000
_cell.length_c   1.000
_cell.angle_alpha   90.00
_cell.angle_beta   90.00
_cell.angle_gamma   90.00
#
_symmetry.space_group_name_H-M   'P 1'
#
loop_
_entity.id
_entity.type
_entity.pdbx_description
1 polymer ?
#
loop_
_entity_poly.entity_id
_entity_poly.type
_entity_poly.pdbx_seq_one_letter_code
_entity_poly.pdbx_strand_id
1 'polypeptide(L)'
;MTGASRPGALPCTDMSDSSAGSDGFAADAIVVGAGLAGLVAACELADRGLRVLILDQENSANLGGQAYWSFGGLFFVDSPEQRRLGIRDSHELALQDWLGTAAFDRPEDYWPRQWAHAYVDFAAGEKRSWLRARGLKIFPLVGWAERGGYDAQGHGNSVPRFHITWGTGPALVEIFARQLRDRPTVRFTHRHQVDRLIVEGNAVTGVRGTVLEPSDEPRGAPSSRKTMGRFEFRASAVIVASGGIGGNHDLVRKNWPRRMGRVPKQMLSGVPAHVDGRMIGIAQKAGARVINPDRMWHYTEGITNYDPIWPRHGIRIIAGPSSLWLDAAGKRLPVPLYPGFDTLGTLEYITKSGHDYTWFVLNTKIIEKEFALSGQEQNPDLTGRSMGELLRSRVRSGPPGPVQAFIDRGVDFVSADSLHELVAGMNKLPDVVPLDYETVEAAVTARDREVVNKYSKDGQITAIRAAREYRGDRLGRVVALHRLTDPKAGPMIAVKLHILTRKTLGGIETDLDGRVLKPDGTPLTGLYAAGEAAGFGGGGMHGYRALEGTFLGGCIFSGRAAGRGAAEDIT
;
A
#
# COMPACT_ATOMS: atom_id res chain seq x y z
N MET A 1 -38.06 -58.73 -35.20
CA MET A 1 -38.54 -57.34 -35.33
C MET A 1 -39.34 -57.00 -34.09
N THR A 2 -38.74 -56.25 -33.18
CA THR A 2 -39.36 -55.40 -32.14
C THR A 2 -38.20 -54.67 -31.47
N GLY A 3 -38.42 -53.41 -31.13
CA GLY A 3 -37.37 -52.40 -30.98
C GLY A 3 -36.98 -52.08 -29.54
N ALA A 4 -36.11 -51.06 -29.48
CA ALA A 4 -35.68 -50.22 -28.36
C ALA A 4 -34.69 -50.81 -27.34
N SER A 5 -33.47 -50.28 -27.35
CA SER A 5 -32.60 -50.19 -26.17
C SER A 5 -31.91 -48.83 -26.13
N ARG A 6 -31.95 -48.20 -24.95
CA ARG A 6 -31.34 -46.91 -24.60
C ARG A 6 -29.82 -47.04 -24.51
N PRO A 7 -29.02 -45.99 -24.78
CA PRO A 7 -27.61 -46.01 -24.42
C PRO A 7 -27.46 -45.80 -22.90
N GLY A 8 -26.72 -46.72 -22.28
CA GLY A 8 -26.49 -46.80 -20.84
C GLY A 8 -25.61 -45.65 -20.32
N ALA A 9 -25.91 -45.26 -19.09
CA ALA A 9 -25.12 -44.37 -18.28
C ALA A 9 -23.73 -44.99 -18.02
N LEU A 10 -22.68 -44.22 -18.27
CA LEU A 10 -21.33 -44.55 -17.84
C LEU A 10 -21.26 -44.38 -16.31
N PRO A 11 -20.68 -45.35 -15.58
CA PRO A 11 -20.67 -45.32 -14.12
C PRO A 11 -19.75 -44.21 -13.61
N CYS A 12 -20.27 -43.43 -12.65
CA CYS A 12 -19.48 -42.63 -11.73
C CYS A 12 -18.45 -43.56 -11.08
N THR A 13 -17.20 -43.43 -11.50
CA THR A 13 -16.07 -43.98 -10.76
C THR A 13 -15.77 -43.01 -9.64
N ASP A 14 -16.05 -43.51 -8.45
CA ASP A 14 -15.71 -42.95 -7.16
C ASP A 14 -14.20 -42.62 -7.17
N MET A 15 -13.87 -41.32 -7.30
CA MET A 15 -12.50 -40.87 -7.08
C MET A 15 -12.24 -40.99 -5.59
N SER A 16 -11.65 -42.12 -5.23
CA SER A 16 -11.12 -42.42 -3.93
C SER A 16 -10.40 -41.20 -3.35
N ASP A 17 -10.86 -40.84 -2.16
CA ASP A 17 -10.33 -39.88 -1.22
C ASP A 17 -8.82 -40.15 -0.99
N SER A 18 -7.94 -39.43 -1.71
CA SER A 18 -6.52 -39.41 -1.41
C SER A 18 -6.27 -38.51 -0.19
N SER A 19 -6.74 -38.99 0.96
CA SER A 19 -6.42 -38.46 2.28
C SER A 19 -5.01 -38.91 2.67
N ALA A 20 -4.00 -38.24 2.11
CA ALA A 20 -2.63 -38.29 2.61
C ALA A 20 -1.92 -36.99 2.25
N GLY A 21 -1.54 -36.19 3.25
CA GLY A 21 -0.57 -35.11 3.10
C GLY A 21 0.75 -35.71 2.60
N SER A 22 1.02 -35.60 1.31
CA SER A 22 1.92 -36.54 0.62
C SER A 22 3.42 -36.33 0.84
N ASP A 23 3.84 -35.48 1.80
CA ASP A 23 5.27 -35.31 2.14
C ASP A 23 5.56 -35.33 3.67
N GLY A 24 4.65 -35.83 4.52
CA GLY A 24 4.94 -36.16 5.93
C GLY A 24 5.33 -34.99 6.88
N PHE A 25 5.17 -33.73 6.46
CA PHE A 25 5.49 -32.57 7.30
C PHE A 25 4.33 -32.21 8.23
N ALA A 26 4.46 -32.61 9.49
CA ALA A 26 3.60 -32.11 10.55
C ALA A 26 4.07 -30.68 10.92
N ALA A 27 3.17 -29.71 10.77
CA ALA A 27 3.43 -28.32 11.13
C ALA A 27 2.83 -28.04 12.51
N ASP A 28 3.54 -27.24 13.31
CA ASP A 28 3.01 -26.74 14.57
C ASP A 28 2.16 -25.47 14.32
N ALA A 29 2.52 -24.71 13.27
CA ALA A 29 1.78 -23.54 12.80
C ALA A 29 1.67 -23.46 11.27
N ILE A 30 0.54 -22.95 10.76
CA ILE A 30 0.31 -22.65 9.35
C ILE A 30 0.23 -21.14 9.14
N VAL A 31 0.98 -20.61 8.20
CA VAL A 31 0.92 -19.20 7.78
C VAL A 31 0.30 -19.12 6.40
N VAL A 32 -0.84 -18.43 6.27
CA VAL A 32 -1.55 -18.23 5.01
C VAL A 32 -1.16 -16.89 4.40
N GLY A 33 -0.28 -16.94 3.39
CA GLY A 33 0.25 -15.80 2.66
C GLY A 33 1.75 -15.61 2.89
N ALA A 34 2.55 -15.69 1.82
CA ALA A 34 3.98 -15.48 1.84
C ALA A 34 4.37 -14.00 1.63
N GLY A 35 3.50 -13.07 2.07
CA GLY A 35 3.77 -11.64 2.12
C GLY A 35 4.65 -11.24 3.31
N LEU A 36 5.03 -9.96 3.41
CA LEU A 36 5.92 -9.48 4.48
C LEU A 36 5.45 -9.85 5.90
N ALA A 37 4.16 -9.67 6.22
CA ALA A 37 3.64 -10.00 7.55
C ALA A 37 3.74 -11.51 7.86
N GLY A 38 3.44 -12.36 6.87
CA GLY A 38 3.55 -13.82 7.01
C GLY A 38 5.00 -14.27 7.17
N LEU A 39 5.93 -13.67 6.42
CA LEU A 39 7.37 -13.94 6.57
C LEU A 39 7.89 -13.52 7.95
N VAL A 40 7.44 -12.38 8.48
CA VAL A 40 7.83 -11.95 9.83
C VAL A 40 7.28 -12.91 10.89
N ALA A 41 6.00 -13.29 10.80
CA ALA A 41 5.39 -14.25 11.72
C ALA A 41 6.11 -15.60 11.69
N ALA A 42 6.42 -16.11 10.49
CA ALA A 42 7.16 -17.35 10.32
C ALA A 42 8.58 -17.28 10.91
N CYS A 43 9.25 -16.12 10.86
CA CYS A 43 10.56 -15.96 11.52
C CYS A 43 10.43 -16.10 13.03
N GLU A 44 9.47 -15.42 13.66
CA GLU A 44 9.30 -15.49 15.12
C GLU A 44 8.94 -16.91 15.59
N LEU A 45 8.09 -17.64 14.83
CA LEU A 45 7.77 -19.04 15.08
C LEU A 45 9.01 -19.95 14.93
N ALA A 46 9.74 -19.82 13.81
CA ALA A 46 10.89 -20.67 13.51
C ALA A 46 12.09 -20.40 14.45
N ASP A 47 12.24 -19.18 14.95
CA ASP A 47 13.27 -18.82 15.94
C ASP A 47 12.99 -19.44 17.31
N ARG A 48 11.75 -19.85 17.59
CA ARG A 48 11.36 -20.68 18.75
C ARG A 48 11.42 -22.19 18.45
N GLY A 49 11.92 -22.58 17.29
CA GLY A 49 12.09 -24.00 16.90
C GLY A 49 10.81 -24.68 16.39
N LEU A 50 9.71 -23.95 16.23
CA LEU A 50 8.45 -24.50 15.72
C LEU A 50 8.53 -24.79 14.22
N ARG A 51 7.80 -25.82 13.78
CA ARG A 51 7.67 -26.20 12.38
C ARG A 51 6.56 -25.40 11.72
N VAL A 52 6.91 -24.66 10.67
CA VAL A 52 6.03 -23.69 10.02
C VAL A 52 5.75 -24.11 8.59
N LEU A 53 4.46 -24.22 8.24
CA LEU A 53 4.01 -24.39 6.86
C LEU A 53 3.48 -23.06 6.32
N ILE A 54 4.11 -22.54 5.26
CA ILE A 54 3.73 -21.28 4.61
C ILE A 54 3.01 -21.63 3.31
N LEU A 55 1.73 -21.26 3.20
CA LEU A 55 0.90 -21.48 2.02
C LEU A 55 0.75 -20.19 1.23
N ASP A 56 0.88 -20.27 -0.10
CA ASP A 56 0.56 -19.16 -0.99
C ASP A 56 -0.13 -19.65 -2.27
N GLN A 57 -1.12 -18.89 -2.76
CA GLN A 57 -1.81 -19.21 -4.00
C GLN A 57 -0.96 -18.89 -5.24
N GLU A 58 0.01 -17.98 -5.11
CA GLU A 58 0.95 -17.65 -6.18
C GLU A 58 2.16 -18.59 -6.20
N ASN A 59 2.90 -18.54 -7.31
CA ASN A 59 4.18 -19.24 -7.45
C ASN A 59 5.29 -18.60 -6.57
N SER A 60 6.44 -19.26 -6.48
CA SER A 60 7.58 -18.80 -5.68
C SER A 60 8.13 -17.45 -6.13
N ALA A 61 7.96 -17.10 -7.41
CA ALA A 61 8.34 -15.79 -7.93
C ALA A 61 7.56 -14.63 -7.29
N ASN A 62 6.49 -14.88 -6.53
CA ASN A 62 5.71 -13.85 -5.84
C ASN A 62 6.03 -13.68 -4.34
N LEU A 63 7.07 -14.33 -3.82
CA LEU A 63 7.51 -14.21 -2.41
C LEU A 63 7.65 -12.74 -1.96
N GLY A 64 6.99 -12.37 -0.86
CA GLY A 64 6.87 -11.00 -0.37
C GLY A 64 5.58 -10.28 -0.77
N GLY A 65 4.82 -10.85 -1.72
CA GLY A 65 3.55 -10.33 -2.20
C GLY A 65 3.62 -8.84 -2.56
N GLN A 66 2.60 -8.08 -2.18
CA GLN A 66 2.55 -6.64 -2.43
C GLN A 66 3.66 -5.81 -1.77
N ALA A 67 4.31 -6.31 -0.71
CA ALA A 67 5.38 -5.59 -0.04
C ALA A 67 6.65 -5.52 -0.90
N TYR A 68 6.85 -6.50 -1.78
CA TYR A 68 7.94 -6.50 -2.76
C TYR A 68 7.90 -5.23 -3.63
N TRP A 69 6.72 -4.84 -4.12
CA TRP A 69 6.53 -3.71 -5.02
C TRP A 69 6.66 -2.33 -4.36
N SER A 70 6.82 -2.29 -3.03
CA SER A 70 6.83 -1.03 -2.29
C SER A 70 8.12 -0.24 -2.52
N PHE A 71 8.00 1.09 -2.49
CA PHE A 71 9.13 2.01 -2.36
C PHE A 71 9.96 1.81 -1.05
N GLY A 72 9.48 1.00 -0.09
CA GLY A 72 10.28 0.58 1.06
C GLY A 72 10.29 1.56 2.24
N GLY A 73 9.29 2.44 2.30
CA GLY A 73 9.14 3.44 3.37
C GLY A 73 8.77 2.86 4.73
N LEU A 74 9.45 3.32 5.78
CA LEU A 74 9.25 2.94 7.17
C LEU A 74 9.12 4.19 8.05
N PHE A 75 8.09 4.19 8.90
CA PHE A 75 7.89 5.18 9.95
C PHE A 75 8.82 4.92 11.14
N PHE A 76 9.66 5.90 11.49
CA PHE A 76 10.46 5.88 12.72
C PHE A 76 10.28 7.19 13.46
N VAL A 77 10.44 7.14 14.78
CA VAL A 77 10.32 8.30 15.68
C VAL A 77 11.66 8.54 16.35
N ASP A 78 12.08 9.81 16.39
CA ASP A 78 13.34 10.27 17.01
C ASP A 78 14.60 9.44 16.63
N SER A 79 14.68 9.05 15.36
CA SER A 79 15.76 8.22 14.83
C SER A 79 17.10 8.97 14.75
N PRO A 80 18.24 8.25 14.77
CA PRO A 80 19.55 8.86 14.50
C PRO A 80 19.62 9.62 13.16
N GLU A 81 18.90 9.14 12.14
CA GLU A 81 18.78 9.79 10.83
C GLU A 81 18.04 11.14 10.94
N GLN A 82 16.93 11.20 11.69
CA GLN A 82 16.20 12.43 11.96
C GLN A 82 17.08 13.46 12.70
N ARG A 83 17.73 13.05 13.80
CA ARG A 83 18.59 13.93 14.59
C ARG A 83 19.76 14.49 13.78
N ARG A 84 20.37 13.67 12.92
CA ARG A 84 21.47 14.11 12.02
C ARG A 84 21.02 15.19 11.05
N LEU A 85 19.75 15.20 10.65
CA LEU A 85 19.17 16.22 9.78
C LEU A 85 18.57 17.41 10.54
N GLY A 86 18.74 17.46 11.87
CA GLY A 86 18.23 18.53 12.73
C GLY A 86 16.74 18.44 13.01
N ILE A 87 16.09 17.30 12.70
CA ILE A 87 14.69 17.06 13.02
C ILE A 87 14.60 16.72 14.50
N ARG A 88 13.78 17.46 15.23
CA ARG A 88 13.42 17.19 16.63
C ARG A 88 12.07 16.50 16.65
N ASP A 89 12.03 15.28 17.15
CA ASP A 89 10.84 14.44 17.19
C ASP A 89 10.72 13.80 18.57
N SER A 90 9.53 13.32 18.92
CA SER A 90 9.28 12.61 20.17
C SER A 90 8.14 11.61 20.02
N HIS A 91 8.03 10.70 20.97
CA HIS A 91 6.92 9.76 21.06
C HIS A 91 5.57 10.48 21.13
N GLU A 92 5.46 11.49 21.99
CA GLU A 92 4.22 12.23 22.24
C GLU A 92 3.77 12.98 20.99
N LEU A 93 4.71 13.59 20.25
CA LEU A 93 4.39 14.28 18.99
C LEU A 93 3.95 13.28 17.91
N ALA A 94 4.63 12.13 17.81
CA ALA A 94 4.25 11.09 16.86
C ALA A 94 2.87 10.50 17.19
N LEU A 95 2.55 10.34 18.48
CA LEU A 95 1.26 9.85 18.93
C LEU A 95 0.14 10.88 18.71
N GLN A 96 0.40 12.17 18.94
CA GLN A 96 -0.54 13.24 18.60
C GLN A 96 -0.90 13.20 17.11
N ASP A 97 0.12 13.16 16.25
CA ASP A 97 -0.07 13.10 14.78
C ASP A 97 -0.83 11.84 14.38
N TRP A 98 -0.55 10.70 15.01
CA TRP A 98 -1.25 9.44 14.74
C TRP A 98 -2.73 9.53 15.12
N LEU A 99 -3.05 9.99 16.34
CA LEU A 99 -4.42 10.05 16.82
C LEU A 99 -5.26 11.09 16.06
N GLY A 100 -4.66 12.23 15.71
CA GLY A 100 -5.29 13.24 14.86
C GLY A 100 -5.57 12.74 13.44
N THR A 101 -4.62 12.00 12.87
CA THR A 101 -4.77 11.36 11.56
C THR A 101 -5.81 10.25 11.57
N ALA A 102 -5.78 9.39 12.59
CA ALA A 102 -6.67 8.24 12.68
C ALA A 102 -8.13 8.65 12.92
N ALA A 103 -8.35 9.70 13.71
CA ALA A 103 -9.67 10.22 14.06
C ALA A 103 -10.63 9.10 14.53
N PHE A 104 -10.16 8.26 15.46
CA PHE A 104 -10.95 7.17 16.04
C PHE A 104 -12.20 7.70 16.74
N ASP A 105 -13.37 7.38 16.19
CA ASP A 105 -14.68 7.90 16.61
C ASP A 105 -15.75 6.81 16.78
N ARG A 106 -15.41 5.53 16.59
CA ARG A 106 -16.36 4.41 16.68
C ARG A 106 -16.12 3.54 17.92
N PRO A 107 -17.15 2.89 18.48
CA PRO A 107 -16.99 1.90 19.54
C PRO A 107 -16.05 0.74 19.17
N GLU A 108 -16.03 0.35 17.89
CA GLU A 108 -15.15 -0.68 17.35
C GLU A 108 -13.66 -0.28 17.36
N ASP A 109 -13.32 0.98 17.69
CA ASP A 109 -11.94 1.48 17.67
C ASP A 109 -11.13 1.16 18.93
N TYR A 110 -11.66 0.34 19.85
CA TYR A 110 -10.91 -0.05 21.04
C TYR A 110 -9.56 -0.70 20.69
N TRP A 111 -9.56 -1.84 19.99
CA TRP A 111 -8.34 -2.52 19.58
C TRP A 111 -7.53 -1.73 18.55
N PRO A 112 -8.12 -1.12 17.51
CA PRO A 112 -7.43 -0.19 16.64
C PRO A 112 -6.58 0.86 17.38
N ARG A 113 -7.14 1.46 18.44
CA ARG A 113 -6.42 2.44 19.26
C ARG A 113 -5.28 1.80 20.05
N GLN A 114 -5.48 0.64 20.67
CA GLN A 114 -4.40 -0.05 21.39
C GLN A 114 -3.22 -0.39 20.45
N TRP A 115 -3.52 -0.88 19.25
CA TRP A 115 -2.52 -1.17 18.23
C TRP A 115 -1.78 0.09 17.76
N ALA A 116 -2.46 1.23 17.64
CA ALA A 116 -1.83 2.51 17.32
C ALA A 116 -0.78 2.91 18.38
N HIS A 117 -1.14 2.88 19.67
CA HIS A 117 -0.22 3.17 20.76
C HIS A 117 0.99 2.23 20.73
N ALA A 118 0.74 0.91 20.68
CA ALA A 118 1.80 -0.09 20.68
C ALA A 118 2.72 0.02 19.45
N TYR A 119 2.18 0.43 18.29
CA TYR A 119 2.98 0.69 17.10
C TYR A 119 3.90 1.89 17.27
N VAL A 120 3.41 2.99 17.86
CA VAL A 120 4.23 4.19 18.11
C VAL A 120 5.32 3.86 19.12
N ASP A 121 5.02 3.09 20.17
CA ASP A 121 6.03 2.58 21.13
C ASP A 121 7.12 1.78 20.41
N PHE A 122 6.72 0.85 19.53
CA PHE A 122 7.65 0.06 18.73
C PHE A 122 8.50 0.95 17.82
N ALA A 123 7.89 1.92 17.15
CA ALA A 123 8.55 2.81 16.20
C ALA A 123 9.53 3.81 16.85
N ALA A 124 9.25 4.25 18.09
CA ALA A 124 10.12 5.09 18.91
C ALA A 124 11.18 4.30 19.68
N GLY A 125 10.91 3.03 19.97
CA GLY A 125 11.80 2.14 20.69
C GLY A 125 12.59 1.21 19.77
N GLU A 126 12.33 -0.10 19.92
CA GLU A 126 13.22 -1.16 19.42
C GLU A 126 13.18 -1.37 17.90
N LYS A 127 12.18 -0.87 17.16
CA LYS A 127 11.99 -1.22 15.73
C LYS A 127 13.25 -1.04 14.91
N ARG A 128 13.98 0.06 15.10
CA ARG A 128 15.18 0.37 14.31
C ARG A 128 16.31 -0.61 14.60
N SER A 129 16.63 -0.86 15.87
CA SER A 129 17.70 -1.79 16.24
C SER A 129 17.34 -3.23 15.87
N TRP A 130 16.08 -3.62 16.08
CA TRP A 130 15.56 -4.96 15.75
C TRP A 130 15.60 -5.26 14.23
N LEU A 131 15.25 -4.29 13.38
CA LEU A 131 15.39 -4.42 11.93
C LEU A 131 16.85 -4.38 11.47
N ARG A 132 17.68 -3.53 12.08
CA ARG A 132 19.11 -3.44 11.75
C ARG A 132 19.85 -4.74 12.06
N ALA A 133 19.53 -5.41 13.17
CA ALA A 133 20.07 -6.72 13.53
C ALA A 133 19.78 -7.78 12.45
N ARG A 134 18.65 -7.64 11.73
CA ARG A 134 18.26 -8.51 10.61
C ARG A 134 18.87 -8.07 9.27
N GLY A 135 19.65 -6.99 9.24
CA GLY A 135 20.36 -6.50 8.06
C GLY A 135 19.68 -5.34 7.34
N LEU A 136 18.68 -4.68 7.94
CA LEU A 136 18.09 -3.47 7.35
C LEU A 136 19.16 -2.38 7.19
N LYS A 137 19.19 -1.79 5.99
CA LYS A 137 19.95 -0.58 5.68
C LYS A 137 18.95 0.51 5.28
N ILE A 138 19.16 1.73 5.75
CA ILE A 138 18.27 2.87 5.53
C ILE A 138 19.01 3.91 4.69
N PHE A 139 18.31 4.50 3.72
CA PHE A 139 18.80 5.65 2.98
C PHE A 139 18.86 6.89 3.89
N PRO A 140 19.97 7.67 3.91
CA PRO A 140 20.17 8.69 4.93
C PRO A 140 19.18 9.87 4.94
N LEU A 141 18.44 10.09 3.86
CA LEU A 141 17.47 11.19 3.77
C LEU A 141 16.11 10.77 4.33
N VAL A 142 15.57 11.58 5.23
CA VAL A 142 14.21 11.39 5.78
C VAL A 142 13.21 12.19 4.95
N GLY A 143 12.19 11.50 4.43
CA GLY A 143 11.13 12.09 3.61
C GLY A 143 9.96 12.62 4.44
N TRP A 144 9.20 13.52 3.83
CA TRP A 144 7.95 14.07 4.35
C TRP A 144 6.86 14.01 3.26
N ALA A 145 6.44 12.79 2.94
CA ALA A 145 5.61 12.49 1.79
C ALA A 145 4.18 13.04 1.91
N GLU A 146 3.61 13.06 3.13
CA GLU A 146 2.31 13.66 3.40
C GLU A 146 2.38 14.58 4.62
N ARG A 147 1.88 15.80 4.47
CA ARG A 147 2.07 16.90 5.45
C ARG A 147 0.86 17.25 6.27
N GLY A 148 -0.35 16.91 5.84
CA GLY A 148 -1.56 17.46 6.46
C GLY A 148 -1.92 18.82 5.89
N GLY A 149 -2.20 19.80 6.75
CA GLY A 149 -2.55 21.18 6.35
C GLY A 149 -3.77 21.77 7.06
N TYR A 150 -4.28 21.04 8.05
CA TYR A 150 -5.31 21.51 8.99
C TYR A 150 -4.64 22.12 10.23
N ASP A 151 -5.24 21.94 11.41
CA ASP A 151 -4.62 22.29 12.68
C ASP A 151 -3.67 21.19 13.19
N ALA A 152 -3.05 21.42 14.35
CA ALA A 152 -2.09 20.51 14.97
C ALA A 152 -2.69 19.17 15.46
N GLN A 153 -4.02 19.06 15.52
CA GLN A 153 -4.74 17.83 15.87
C GLN A 153 -5.33 17.15 14.61
N GLY A 154 -5.16 17.74 13.43
CA GLY A 154 -5.62 17.20 12.18
C GLY A 154 -4.73 16.11 11.60
N HIS A 155 -5.03 15.72 10.37
CA HIS A 155 -4.23 14.78 9.59
C HIS A 155 -2.83 15.32 9.31
N GLY A 156 -1.84 14.42 9.29
CA GLY A 156 -0.48 14.68 8.81
C GLY A 156 0.61 14.46 9.84
N ASN A 157 1.87 14.36 9.38
CA ASN A 157 3.01 14.39 10.29
C ASN A 157 3.46 15.83 10.55
N SER A 158 3.70 16.17 11.81
CA SER A 158 4.30 17.43 12.25
C SER A 158 5.79 17.56 11.85
N VAL A 159 6.48 16.43 11.64
CA VAL A 159 7.89 16.38 11.21
C VAL A 159 8.16 15.23 10.24
N PRO A 160 9.25 15.24 9.45
CA PRO A 160 9.59 14.12 8.57
C PRO A 160 9.83 12.80 9.34
N ARG A 161 9.11 11.74 8.98
CA ARG A 161 9.24 10.39 9.57
C ARG A 161 9.34 9.25 8.55
N PHE A 162 9.34 9.55 7.26
CA PHE A 162 9.35 8.54 6.20
C PHE A 162 10.78 8.14 5.81
N HIS A 163 11.24 6.97 6.27
CA HIS A 163 12.60 6.48 6.02
C HIS A 163 12.60 5.41 4.93
N ILE A 164 13.44 5.57 3.91
CA ILE A 164 13.47 4.66 2.76
C ILE A 164 14.46 3.52 3.02
N THR A 165 14.02 2.28 2.84
CA THR A 165 14.91 1.11 2.87
C THR A 165 15.87 1.13 1.67
N TRP A 166 17.16 0.89 1.91
CA TRP A 166 18.15 0.76 0.84
C TRP A 166 17.97 -0.56 0.08
N GLY A 167 17.50 -0.46 -1.16
CA GLY A 167 16.98 -1.59 -1.93
C GLY A 167 15.46 -1.79 -1.82
N THR A 168 14.74 -0.78 -1.32
CA THR A 168 13.26 -0.66 -1.33
C THR A 168 12.52 -1.88 -0.76
N GLY A 169 11.31 -2.18 -1.23
CA GLY A 169 10.50 -3.33 -0.83
C GLY A 169 11.22 -4.69 -0.97
N PRO A 170 11.94 -4.97 -2.08
CA PRO A 170 12.65 -6.25 -2.25
C PRO A 170 13.69 -6.49 -1.16
N ALA A 171 14.48 -5.49 -0.80
CA ALA A 171 15.45 -5.59 0.29
C ALA A 171 14.78 -5.88 1.64
N LEU A 172 13.65 -5.23 1.91
CA LEU A 172 12.91 -5.41 3.15
C LEU A 172 12.27 -6.80 3.24
N VAL A 173 11.77 -7.35 2.13
CA VAL A 173 11.31 -8.74 2.07
C VAL A 173 12.48 -9.70 2.29
N GLU A 174 13.61 -9.43 1.63
CA GLU A 174 14.78 -10.31 1.62
C GLU A 174 15.36 -10.54 3.01
N ILE A 175 15.38 -9.53 3.89
CA ILE A 175 15.93 -9.71 5.24
C ILE A 175 15.17 -10.76 6.07
N PHE A 176 13.88 -11.00 5.78
CA PHE A 176 13.09 -12.05 6.42
C PHE A 176 13.10 -13.34 5.60
N ALA A 177 12.88 -13.25 4.29
CA ALA A 177 12.82 -14.41 3.40
C ALA A 177 14.07 -15.29 3.51
N ARG A 178 15.27 -14.69 3.51
CA ARG A 178 16.54 -15.43 3.61
C ARG A 178 16.73 -16.18 4.93
N GLN A 179 16.06 -15.75 6.00
CA GLN A 179 16.13 -16.42 7.29
C GLN A 179 15.28 -17.69 7.33
N LEU A 180 14.34 -17.83 6.39
CA LEU A 180 13.38 -18.93 6.28
C LEU A 180 13.75 -19.92 5.18
N ARG A 181 14.35 -19.44 4.08
CA ARG A 181 14.89 -20.30 3.03
C ARG A 181 15.89 -21.27 3.66
N ASP A 182 15.80 -22.53 3.24
CA ASP A 182 16.68 -23.62 3.66
C ASP A 182 16.63 -23.99 5.16
N ARG A 183 15.72 -23.41 5.96
CA ARG A 183 15.47 -23.91 7.32
C ARG A 183 14.72 -25.24 7.26
N PRO A 184 15.19 -26.29 7.96
CA PRO A 184 14.52 -27.60 7.96
C PRO A 184 13.13 -27.56 8.64
N THR A 185 12.90 -26.59 9.53
CA THR A 185 11.61 -26.40 10.21
C THR A 185 10.62 -25.56 9.41
N VAL A 186 10.97 -25.08 8.20
CA VAL A 186 10.08 -24.23 7.41
C VAL A 186 9.82 -24.86 6.04
N ARG A 187 8.56 -24.89 5.63
CA ARG A 187 8.14 -25.36 4.31
C ARG A 187 7.31 -24.31 3.59
N PHE A 188 7.75 -23.94 2.39
CA PHE A 188 6.95 -23.15 1.47
C PHE A 188 6.16 -24.05 0.54
N THR A 189 4.87 -23.83 0.46
CA THR A 189 3.93 -24.60 -0.36
C THR A 189 3.14 -23.62 -1.24
N HIS A 190 3.71 -23.36 -2.41
CA HIS A 190 3.16 -22.47 -3.43
C HIS A 190 2.02 -23.13 -4.20
N ARG A 191 1.23 -22.34 -4.93
CA ARG A 191 0.08 -22.82 -5.71
C ARG A 191 -0.97 -23.54 -4.86
N HIS A 192 -1.08 -23.17 -3.59
CA HIS A 192 -2.07 -23.71 -2.65
C HIS A 192 -3.00 -22.58 -2.20
N GLN A 193 -4.18 -22.55 -2.81
CA GLN A 193 -5.22 -21.58 -2.48
C GLN A 193 -6.05 -22.10 -1.32
N VAL A 194 -6.03 -21.40 -0.19
CA VAL A 194 -6.87 -21.72 0.96
C VAL A 194 -8.32 -21.33 0.67
N ASP A 195 -9.23 -22.27 0.86
CA ASP A 195 -10.66 -22.08 0.62
C ASP A 195 -11.49 -22.06 1.90
N ARG A 196 -10.97 -22.67 2.97
CA ARG A 196 -11.67 -22.83 4.25
C ARG A 196 -10.71 -22.97 5.42
N LEU A 197 -11.06 -22.36 6.55
CA LEU A 197 -10.50 -22.68 7.86
C LEU A 197 -11.26 -23.88 8.44
N ILE A 198 -10.53 -24.86 8.96
CA ILE A 198 -11.12 -26.02 9.60
C ILE A 198 -11.40 -25.67 11.06
N VAL A 199 -12.67 -25.77 11.45
CA VAL A 199 -13.15 -25.45 12.80
C VAL A 199 -13.67 -26.74 13.42
N GLU A 200 -13.10 -27.12 14.56
CA GLU A 200 -13.50 -28.29 15.34
C GLU A 200 -13.81 -27.83 16.77
N GLY A 201 -15.03 -28.08 17.23
CA GLY A 201 -15.54 -27.43 18.42
C GLY A 201 -15.50 -25.91 18.27
N ASN A 202 -14.76 -25.24 19.16
CA ASN A 202 -14.59 -23.77 19.15
C ASN A 202 -13.18 -23.33 18.74
N ALA A 203 -12.38 -24.21 18.12
CA ALA A 203 -11.01 -23.92 17.72
C ALA A 203 -10.79 -24.10 16.21
N VAL A 204 -9.94 -23.24 15.63
CA VAL A 204 -9.39 -23.45 14.29
C VAL A 204 -8.21 -24.41 14.40
N THR A 205 -8.29 -25.55 13.71
CA THR A 205 -7.30 -26.63 13.80
C THR A 205 -6.58 -26.90 12.49
N GLY A 206 -6.82 -26.07 11.47
CA GLY A 206 -6.15 -26.21 10.18
C GLY A 206 -6.82 -25.47 9.04
N VAL A 207 -6.44 -25.83 7.83
CA VAL A 207 -6.94 -25.25 6.58
C VAL A 207 -7.21 -26.34 5.54
N ARG A 208 -8.21 -26.09 4.69
CA ARG A 208 -8.48 -26.89 3.49
C ARG A 208 -8.55 -25.99 2.27
N GLY A 209 -8.09 -26.49 1.14
CA GLY A 209 -8.06 -25.69 -0.07
C GLY A 209 -7.82 -26.47 -1.35
N THR A 210 -7.46 -25.71 -2.38
CA THR A 210 -7.28 -26.14 -3.75
C THR A 210 -5.81 -26.06 -4.14
N VAL A 211 -5.28 -27.13 -4.71
CA VAL A 211 -3.98 -27.11 -5.40
C VAL A 211 -4.23 -26.57 -6.80
N LEU A 212 -3.55 -25.48 -7.15
CA LEU A 212 -3.63 -24.83 -8.45
C LEU A 212 -2.58 -25.39 -9.41
N GLU A 213 -2.87 -25.29 -10.70
CA GLU A 213 -1.91 -25.57 -11.77
C GLU A 213 -0.56 -24.86 -11.52
N PRO A 214 0.58 -25.55 -11.66
CA PRO A 214 1.89 -24.92 -11.63
C PRO A 214 1.97 -23.73 -12.59
N SER A 215 2.78 -22.73 -12.24
CA SER A 215 2.87 -21.50 -13.02
C SER A 215 4.26 -20.89 -12.92
N ASP A 216 4.82 -20.59 -14.09
CA ASP A 216 6.11 -19.89 -14.24
C ASP A 216 5.90 -18.42 -14.64
N GLU A 217 4.67 -17.91 -14.47
CA GLU A 217 4.34 -16.51 -14.77
C GLU A 217 5.24 -15.56 -13.96
N PRO A 218 5.67 -14.44 -14.55
CA PRO A 218 6.50 -13.48 -13.85
C PRO A 218 5.76 -12.89 -12.65
N ARG A 219 6.54 -12.40 -11.68
CA ARG A 219 6.02 -11.78 -10.46
C ARG A 219 4.96 -10.73 -10.78
N GLY A 220 3.83 -10.78 -10.09
CA GLY A 220 2.73 -9.83 -10.22
C GLY A 220 1.78 -10.07 -11.41
N ALA A 221 2.20 -10.83 -12.41
CA ALA A 221 1.33 -11.19 -13.52
C ALA A 221 0.20 -12.13 -13.05
N PRO A 222 -0.99 -12.08 -13.65
CA PRO A 222 -2.06 -13.02 -13.36
C PRO A 222 -1.62 -14.47 -13.64
N SER A 223 -1.80 -15.35 -12.66
CA SER A 223 -1.53 -16.78 -12.80
C SER A 223 -2.83 -17.60 -12.89
N SER A 224 -2.75 -18.80 -13.48
CA SER A 224 -3.88 -19.72 -13.66
C SER A 224 -4.59 -20.01 -12.32
N ARG A 225 -5.94 -20.08 -12.35
CA ARG A 225 -6.77 -20.51 -11.22
C ARG A 225 -7.37 -21.91 -11.43
N LYS A 226 -6.85 -22.65 -12.41
CA LYS A 226 -7.30 -24.01 -12.71
C LYS A 226 -6.91 -24.96 -11.57
N THR A 227 -7.90 -25.72 -11.10
CA THR A 227 -7.75 -26.72 -10.04
C THR A 227 -7.06 -27.97 -10.56
N MET A 228 -6.08 -28.47 -9.79
CA MET A 228 -5.42 -29.76 -10.00
C MET A 228 -5.70 -30.77 -8.91
N GLY A 229 -6.14 -30.31 -7.74
CA GLY A 229 -6.42 -31.19 -6.60
C GLY A 229 -6.91 -30.41 -5.39
N ARG A 230 -7.03 -31.12 -4.27
CA ARG A 230 -7.40 -30.56 -2.98
C ARG A 230 -6.31 -30.90 -1.96
N PHE A 231 -6.21 -30.07 -0.92
CA PHE A 231 -5.32 -30.32 0.20
C PHE A 231 -6.02 -30.04 1.53
N GLU A 232 -5.52 -30.68 2.58
CA GLU A 232 -5.85 -30.39 3.97
C GLU A 232 -4.57 -30.41 4.79
N PHE A 233 -4.37 -29.38 5.61
CA PHE A 233 -3.27 -29.30 6.56
C PHE A 233 -3.80 -28.94 7.94
N ARG A 234 -3.21 -29.55 8.97
CA ARG A 234 -3.56 -29.35 10.38
C ARG A 234 -2.39 -28.75 11.13
N ALA A 235 -2.68 -27.91 12.12
CA ALA A 235 -1.72 -27.28 13.01
C ALA A 235 -2.44 -26.71 14.25
N SER A 236 -1.69 -26.46 15.32
CA SER A 236 -2.21 -25.86 16.54
C SER A 236 -2.56 -24.37 16.36
N ALA A 237 -1.90 -23.69 15.42
CA ALA A 237 -2.18 -22.30 15.08
C ALA A 237 -2.25 -22.07 13.57
N VAL A 238 -3.16 -21.20 13.14
CA VAL A 238 -3.27 -20.67 11.78
C VAL A 238 -3.16 -19.16 11.81
N ILE A 239 -2.21 -18.60 11.06
CA ILE A 239 -1.99 -17.14 10.94
C ILE A 239 -2.43 -16.68 9.55
N VAL A 240 -3.43 -15.81 9.47
CA VAL A 240 -3.91 -15.19 8.23
C VAL A 240 -3.10 -13.92 7.93
N ALA A 241 -2.26 -13.97 6.90
CA ALA A 241 -1.40 -12.87 6.44
C ALA A 241 -1.53 -12.61 4.93
N SER A 242 -2.75 -12.71 4.41
CA SER A 242 -3.07 -12.83 2.98
C SER A 242 -3.16 -11.52 2.19
N GLY A 243 -2.89 -10.37 2.81
CA GLY A 243 -3.11 -9.08 2.17
C GLY A 243 -4.58 -8.60 2.21
N GLY A 244 -4.87 -7.52 1.49
CA GLY A 244 -6.17 -6.85 1.47
C GLY A 244 -6.94 -7.00 0.18
N ILE A 245 -7.92 -6.12 -0.05
CA ILE A 245 -8.86 -6.21 -1.17
C ILE A 245 -8.46 -5.39 -2.41
N GLY A 246 -7.31 -4.68 -2.39
CA GLY A 246 -7.00 -3.65 -3.39
C GLY A 246 -7.03 -4.10 -4.86
N GLY A 247 -6.78 -5.40 -5.13
CA GLY A 247 -6.83 -5.99 -6.47
C GLY A 247 -8.24 -6.44 -6.88
N ASN A 248 -9.15 -6.55 -5.92
CA ASN A 248 -10.54 -6.95 -6.12
C ASN A 248 -11.46 -5.73 -6.13
N HIS A 249 -11.65 -5.16 -7.32
CA HIS A 249 -12.47 -3.95 -7.49
C HIS A 249 -13.94 -4.17 -7.07
N ASP A 250 -14.48 -5.40 -7.16
CA ASP A 250 -15.85 -5.67 -6.72
C ASP A 250 -15.98 -5.56 -5.20
N LEU A 251 -15.01 -6.08 -4.46
CA LEU A 251 -14.94 -5.89 -3.01
C LEU A 251 -14.69 -4.43 -2.63
N VAL A 252 -13.83 -3.71 -3.36
CA VAL A 252 -13.63 -2.26 -3.15
C VAL A 252 -14.95 -1.52 -3.31
N ARG A 253 -15.71 -1.80 -4.39
CA ARG A 253 -17.02 -1.19 -4.64
C ARG A 253 -18.04 -1.55 -3.57
N LYS A 254 -18.09 -2.82 -3.18
CA LYS A 254 -19.00 -3.32 -2.14
C LYS A 254 -18.78 -2.63 -0.79
N ASN A 255 -17.53 -2.37 -0.44
CA ASN A 255 -17.15 -1.77 0.83
C ASN A 255 -16.96 -0.24 0.74
N TRP A 256 -17.32 0.40 -0.39
CA TRP A 256 -17.11 1.84 -0.55
C TRP A 256 -17.80 2.63 0.57
N PRO A 257 -17.07 3.51 1.28
CA PRO A 257 -17.63 4.23 2.41
C PRO A 257 -18.73 5.17 1.96
N ARG A 258 -19.92 5.01 2.55
CA ARG A 258 -21.10 5.84 2.24
C ARG A 258 -20.82 7.34 2.36
N ARG A 259 -19.99 7.75 3.34
CA ARG A 259 -19.62 9.15 3.55
C ARG A 259 -18.88 9.80 2.38
N MET A 260 -18.18 9.00 1.55
CA MET A 260 -17.52 9.50 0.34
C MET A 260 -18.51 9.70 -0.81
N GLY A 261 -19.77 9.29 -0.68
CA GLY A 261 -20.77 9.44 -1.72
C GLY A 261 -20.59 8.43 -2.85
N ARG A 262 -20.46 8.93 -4.08
CA ARG A 262 -20.45 8.09 -5.29
C ARG A 262 -19.21 7.18 -5.33
N VAL A 263 -19.41 5.95 -5.75
CA VAL A 263 -18.32 5.03 -6.10
C VAL A 263 -17.74 5.43 -7.46
N PRO A 264 -16.42 5.68 -7.57
CA PRO A 264 -15.79 6.05 -8.84
C PRO A 264 -16.04 4.99 -9.91
N LYS A 265 -16.41 5.38 -11.14
CA LYS A 265 -16.61 4.42 -12.24
C LYS A 265 -15.26 3.93 -12.74
N GLN A 266 -14.34 4.86 -12.97
CA GLN A 266 -12.96 4.58 -13.38
C GLN A 266 -12.04 4.48 -12.15
N MET A 267 -11.30 3.37 -12.04
CA MET A 267 -10.26 3.17 -11.03
C MET A 267 -9.15 2.32 -11.62
N LEU A 268 -7.90 2.69 -11.35
CA LEU A 268 -6.72 1.88 -11.63
C LEU A 268 -6.43 0.94 -10.44
N SER A 269 -5.64 -0.10 -10.68
CA SER A 269 -5.18 -1.04 -9.65
C SER A 269 -3.71 -0.84 -9.32
N GLY A 270 -3.42 -0.43 -8.09
CA GLY A 270 -2.06 -0.23 -7.58
C GLY A 270 -1.45 -1.47 -6.94
N VAL A 271 -2.08 -2.63 -7.10
CA VAL A 271 -1.64 -3.92 -6.53
C VAL A 271 -1.85 -5.04 -7.56
N PRO A 272 -1.06 -6.13 -7.49
CA PRO A 272 -1.32 -7.31 -8.31
C PRO A 272 -2.71 -7.90 -8.12
N ALA A 273 -3.20 -8.62 -9.13
CA ALA A 273 -4.53 -9.23 -9.14
C ALA A 273 -4.76 -10.26 -8.01
N HIS A 274 -3.70 -10.87 -7.49
CA HIS A 274 -3.77 -11.83 -6.38
C HIS A 274 -3.99 -11.18 -5.00
N VAL A 275 -4.00 -9.84 -4.90
CA VAL A 275 -4.37 -9.10 -3.68
C VAL A 275 -5.90 -8.99 -3.62
N ASP A 276 -6.55 -10.13 -3.40
CA ASP A 276 -7.99 -10.30 -3.62
C ASP A 276 -8.85 -10.24 -2.34
N GLY A 277 -8.22 -10.26 -1.17
CA GLY A 277 -8.83 -10.18 0.15
C GLY A 277 -9.70 -11.38 0.54
N ARG A 278 -9.62 -12.51 -0.19
CA ARG A 278 -10.48 -13.69 -0.01
C ARG A 278 -10.51 -14.19 1.44
N MET A 279 -9.36 -14.22 2.10
CA MET A 279 -9.26 -14.77 3.46
C MET A 279 -10.00 -13.94 4.51
N ILE A 280 -10.28 -12.65 4.29
CA ILE A 280 -11.07 -11.84 5.24
C ILE A 280 -12.48 -12.44 5.35
N GLY A 281 -13.11 -12.73 4.21
CA GLY A 281 -14.42 -13.36 4.19
C GLY A 281 -14.41 -14.82 4.67
N ILE A 282 -13.32 -15.56 4.42
CA ILE A 282 -13.17 -16.93 4.94
C ILE A 282 -13.04 -16.93 6.47
N ALA A 283 -12.23 -16.03 7.03
CA ALA A 283 -12.08 -15.86 8.47
C ALA A 283 -13.41 -15.48 9.12
N GLN A 284 -14.15 -14.53 8.51
CA GLN A 284 -15.47 -14.14 9.00
C GLN A 284 -16.45 -15.32 9.05
N LYS A 285 -16.48 -16.15 8.01
CA LYS A 285 -17.30 -17.37 7.98
C LYS A 285 -16.90 -18.40 9.03
N ALA A 286 -15.66 -18.39 9.50
CA ALA A 286 -15.16 -19.24 10.57
C ALA A 286 -15.45 -18.70 11.98
N GLY A 287 -16.09 -17.53 12.10
CA GLY A 287 -16.45 -16.91 13.38
C GLY A 287 -15.63 -15.67 13.76
N ALA A 288 -14.68 -15.25 12.92
CA ALA A 288 -13.91 -14.03 13.17
C ALA A 288 -14.80 -12.78 13.06
N ARG A 289 -14.57 -11.82 13.96
CA ARG A 289 -15.11 -10.47 13.84
C ARG A 289 -14.28 -9.67 12.84
N VAL A 290 -14.97 -9.02 11.90
CA VAL A 290 -14.38 -8.09 10.93
C VAL A 290 -15.00 -6.73 11.18
N ILE A 291 -14.16 -5.72 11.38
CA ILE A 291 -14.59 -4.35 11.68
C ILE A 291 -14.07 -3.36 10.64
N ASN A 292 -14.73 -2.20 10.57
CA ASN A 292 -14.33 -1.07 9.75
C ASN A 292 -14.07 -1.39 8.24
N PRO A 293 -14.86 -2.26 7.58
CA PRO A 293 -14.57 -2.65 6.20
C PRO A 293 -14.61 -1.48 5.21
N ASP A 294 -15.29 -0.39 5.59
CA ASP A 294 -15.40 0.85 4.82
C ASP A 294 -14.17 1.77 4.91
N ARG A 295 -13.23 1.48 5.81
CA ARG A 295 -11.98 2.24 5.91
C ARG A 295 -10.99 1.72 4.88
N MET A 296 -10.79 2.51 3.84
CA MET A 296 -9.89 2.21 2.72
C MET A 296 -8.96 3.38 2.44
N TRP A 297 -7.80 3.07 1.87
CA TRP A 297 -6.81 4.05 1.46
C TRP A 297 -6.51 3.87 -0.02
N HIS A 298 -6.92 4.84 -0.83
CA HIS A 298 -6.72 4.87 -2.27
C HIS A 298 -6.03 6.17 -2.63
N TYR A 299 -5.06 6.09 -3.53
CA TYR A 299 -4.32 7.28 -3.95
C TYR A 299 -5.08 8.02 -5.04
N THR A 300 -4.93 9.34 -5.08
CA THR A 300 -5.60 10.21 -6.05
C THR A 300 -4.65 10.73 -7.11
N GLU A 301 -3.34 10.49 -6.96
CA GLU A 301 -2.30 10.82 -7.94
C GLU A 301 -1.92 9.61 -8.81
N GLY A 302 -2.90 8.78 -9.20
CA GLY A 302 -2.67 7.61 -10.03
C GLY A 302 -2.49 7.95 -11.52
N ILE A 303 -1.58 7.27 -12.20
CA ILE A 303 -1.40 7.30 -13.66
C ILE A 303 -1.43 5.90 -14.23
N THR A 304 -1.90 5.76 -15.46
CA THR A 304 -1.93 4.51 -16.22
C THR A 304 -0.51 4.07 -16.54
N ASN A 305 -0.15 2.85 -16.12
CA ASN A 305 1.17 2.32 -16.45
C ASN A 305 1.25 2.04 -17.96
N TYR A 306 2.24 2.61 -18.64
CA TYR A 306 2.49 2.37 -20.07
C TYR A 306 3.03 0.95 -20.33
N ASP A 307 3.57 0.29 -19.31
CA ASP A 307 4.09 -1.08 -19.36
C ASP A 307 3.47 -1.93 -18.22
N PRO A 308 2.19 -2.32 -18.37
CA PRO A 308 1.42 -2.90 -17.29
C PRO A 308 1.76 -4.39 -17.04
N ILE A 309 2.19 -4.69 -15.82
CA ILE A 309 2.38 -6.07 -15.33
C ILE A 309 1.07 -6.80 -14.99
N TRP A 310 0.02 -6.07 -14.57
CA TRP A 310 -1.29 -6.64 -14.20
C TRP A 310 -2.45 -5.83 -14.79
N PRO A 311 -3.69 -6.37 -14.81
CA PRO A 311 -4.84 -5.65 -15.35
C PRO A 311 -5.09 -4.31 -14.65
N ARG A 312 -5.30 -3.25 -15.43
CA ARG A 312 -5.50 -1.87 -14.95
C ARG A 312 -4.34 -1.35 -14.08
N HIS A 313 -3.11 -1.82 -14.30
CA HIS A 313 -1.95 -1.40 -13.53
C HIS A 313 -1.78 0.12 -13.54
N GLY A 314 -1.94 0.73 -12.37
CA GLY A 314 -1.64 2.15 -12.17
C GLY A 314 -0.46 2.36 -11.23
N ILE A 315 0.25 3.47 -11.44
CA ILE A 315 1.37 3.91 -10.62
C ILE A 315 0.96 5.20 -9.90
N ARG A 316 1.29 5.33 -8.61
CA ARG A 316 1.11 6.60 -7.89
C ARG A 316 2.30 7.51 -8.15
N ILE A 317 2.03 8.74 -8.54
CA ILE A 317 2.99 9.84 -8.45
C ILE A 317 3.11 10.25 -6.99
N ILE A 318 4.31 10.14 -6.43
CA ILE A 318 4.69 10.87 -5.24
C ILE A 318 5.14 12.24 -5.77
N ALA A 319 4.36 13.28 -5.51
CA ALA A 319 4.68 14.65 -5.93
C ALA A 319 5.25 15.46 -4.76
N GLY A 320 5.94 16.56 -5.08
CA GLY A 320 6.14 17.67 -4.16
C GLY A 320 4.98 18.67 -4.27
N PRO A 321 4.95 19.68 -3.38
CA PRO A 321 3.80 20.57 -3.25
C PRO A 321 3.65 21.57 -4.40
N SER A 322 4.54 21.58 -5.41
CA SER A 322 4.62 22.68 -6.37
C SER A 322 3.60 22.62 -7.52
N SER A 323 3.13 21.42 -7.91
CA SER A 323 2.13 21.29 -8.98
C SER A 323 0.81 21.96 -8.62
N LEU A 324 0.20 22.71 -9.53
CA LEU A 324 -1.17 23.20 -9.37
C LEU A 324 -2.13 22.01 -9.55
N TRP A 325 -3.00 21.77 -8.57
CA TRP A 325 -3.99 20.69 -8.63
C TRP A 325 -5.35 21.25 -9.00
N LEU A 326 -5.88 20.82 -10.14
CA LEU A 326 -7.19 21.20 -10.65
C LEU A 326 -8.13 20.00 -10.64
N ASP A 327 -9.42 20.25 -10.44
CA ASP A 327 -10.49 19.29 -10.60
C ASP A 327 -10.75 19.03 -12.10
N ALA A 328 -11.67 18.12 -12.39
CA ALA A 328 -12.03 17.78 -13.77
C ALA A 328 -12.62 18.96 -14.57
N ALA A 329 -13.08 20.03 -13.91
CA ALA A 329 -13.63 21.24 -14.51
C ALA A 329 -12.61 22.39 -14.59
N GLY A 330 -11.34 22.14 -14.25
CA GLY A 330 -10.26 23.13 -14.32
C GLY A 330 -10.18 24.06 -13.12
N LYS A 331 -11.02 23.86 -12.09
CA LYS A 331 -11.00 24.66 -10.87
C LYS A 331 -9.98 24.09 -9.91
N ARG A 332 -9.25 24.96 -9.21
CA ARG A 332 -8.30 24.51 -8.19
C ARG A 332 -9.02 23.78 -7.07
N LEU A 333 -8.43 22.68 -6.59
CA LEU A 333 -8.93 21.96 -5.43
C LEU A 333 -8.96 22.88 -4.18
N PRO A 334 -9.92 22.72 -3.27
CA PRO A 334 -10.02 23.54 -2.07
C PRO A 334 -8.85 23.31 -1.11
N VAL A 335 -8.56 24.28 -0.28
CA VAL A 335 -7.53 24.17 0.76
C VAL A 335 -7.98 23.13 1.82
N PRO A 336 -7.09 22.23 2.30
CA PRO A 336 -5.65 22.14 2.04
C PRO A 336 -5.27 21.04 1.02
N LEU A 337 -6.10 20.75 0.02
CA LEU A 337 -5.91 19.64 -0.92
C LEU A 337 -4.85 19.96 -2.00
N TYR A 338 -3.62 20.18 -1.55
CA TYR A 338 -2.42 20.32 -2.38
C TYR A 338 -1.76 18.95 -2.57
N PRO A 339 -0.83 18.81 -3.56
CA PRO A 339 -0.10 17.57 -3.73
C PRO A 339 0.66 17.18 -2.45
N GLY A 340 0.43 15.97 -1.93
CA GLY A 340 1.07 15.47 -0.71
C GLY A 340 0.56 16.07 0.60
N PHE A 341 -0.71 16.50 0.68
CA PHE A 341 -1.30 17.12 1.88
C PHE A 341 -2.37 16.25 2.56
N ASP A 342 -3.51 16.00 1.90
CA ASP A 342 -4.55 15.07 2.40
C ASP A 342 -5.11 14.21 1.27
N THR A 343 -4.60 12.98 1.18
CA THR A 343 -5.03 11.99 0.17
C THR A 343 -6.52 11.65 0.30
N LEU A 344 -7.00 11.45 1.53
CA LEU A 344 -8.38 11.03 1.77
C LEU A 344 -9.36 12.18 1.58
N GLY A 345 -9.00 13.38 2.02
CA GLY A 345 -9.76 14.60 1.74
C GLY A 345 -9.85 14.88 0.25
N THR A 346 -8.76 14.63 -0.49
CA THR A 346 -8.76 14.72 -1.95
C THR A 346 -9.68 13.69 -2.58
N LEU A 347 -9.63 12.44 -2.13
CA LEU A 347 -10.51 11.38 -2.61
C LEU A 347 -11.99 11.73 -2.38
N GLU A 348 -12.33 12.22 -1.19
CA GLU A 348 -13.69 12.61 -0.83
C GLU A 348 -14.19 13.81 -1.66
N TYR A 349 -13.32 14.76 -1.97
CA TYR A 349 -13.65 15.86 -2.88
C TYR A 349 -13.95 15.33 -4.29
N ILE A 350 -13.07 14.47 -4.84
CA ILE A 350 -13.22 13.91 -6.19
C ILE A 350 -14.54 13.14 -6.30
N THR A 351 -14.85 12.26 -5.35
CA THR A 351 -16.05 11.42 -5.40
C THR A 351 -17.35 12.23 -5.32
N LYS A 352 -17.31 13.41 -4.67
CA LYS A 352 -18.42 14.37 -4.59
C LYS A 352 -18.49 15.32 -5.79
N SER A 353 -17.39 15.52 -6.52
CA SER A 353 -17.34 16.42 -7.70
C SER A 353 -18.18 15.94 -8.89
N GLY A 354 -18.53 14.65 -8.94
CA GLY A 354 -19.17 14.03 -10.10
C GLY A 354 -18.20 13.42 -11.12
N HIS A 355 -16.88 13.62 -10.96
CA HIS A 355 -15.84 13.11 -11.86
C HIS A 355 -14.90 12.11 -11.17
N ASP A 356 -14.16 11.32 -11.95
CA ASP A 356 -13.26 10.25 -11.45
C ASP A 356 -11.77 10.59 -11.58
N TYR A 357 -11.46 11.80 -12.07
CA TYR A 357 -10.10 12.23 -12.37
C TYR A 357 -9.88 13.70 -11.98
N THR A 358 -8.61 14.07 -11.89
CA THR A 358 -8.14 15.45 -11.65
C THR A 358 -6.93 15.74 -12.53
N TRP A 359 -6.38 16.94 -12.42
CA TRP A 359 -5.20 17.35 -13.17
C TRP A 359 -4.11 17.91 -12.27
N PHE A 360 -2.87 17.48 -12.49
CA PHE A 360 -1.73 18.33 -12.20
C PHE A 360 -1.43 19.23 -13.39
N VAL A 361 -1.15 20.51 -13.13
CA VAL A 361 -0.55 21.46 -14.06
C VAL A 361 0.78 21.93 -13.47
N LEU A 362 1.85 21.71 -14.21
CA LEU A 362 3.23 21.95 -13.80
C LEU A 362 4.11 22.27 -15.02
N ASN A 363 5.42 22.21 -14.83
CA ASN A 363 6.40 22.35 -15.90
C ASN A 363 7.57 21.39 -15.70
N THR A 364 8.46 21.33 -16.68
CA THR A 364 9.64 20.46 -16.67
C THR A 364 10.47 20.62 -15.40
N LYS A 365 10.75 21.85 -14.96
CA LYS A 365 11.56 22.07 -13.75
C LYS A 365 10.94 21.51 -12.47
N ILE A 366 9.61 21.50 -12.38
CA ILE A 366 8.88 20.85 -11.27
C ILE A 366 8.96 19.33 -11.40
N ILE A 367 8.60 18.77 -12.56
CA ILE A 367 8.52 17.31 -12.72
C ILE A 367 9.88 16.63 -12.51
N GLU A 368 10.95 17.27 -12.98
CA GLU A 368 12.33 16.82 -12.84
C GLU A 368 12.74 16.56 -11.40
N LYS A 369 12.33 17.45 -10.50
CA LYS A 369 12.79 17.45 -9.11
C LYS A 369 11.77 16.82 -8.16
N GLU A 370 10.49 16.99 -8.43
CA GLU A 370 9.44 16.68 -7.47
C GLU A 370 8.70 15.36 -7.73
N PHE A 371 8.75 14.80 -8.94
CA PHE A 371 8.07 13.53 -9.22
C PHE A 371 8.97 12.35 -8.87
N ALA A 372 8.44 11.47 -8.03
CA ALA A 372 8.91 10.10 -7.88
C ALA A 372 7.73 9.15 -8.07
N LEU A 373 8.02 7.90 -8.39
CA LEU A 373 7.01 6.89 -8.67
C LEU A 373 7.03 5.83 -7.56
N SER A 374 5.86 5.42 -7.06
CA SER A 374 5.78 4.60 -5.84
C SER A 374 6.21 3.13 -6.00
N GLY A 375 6.32 2.64 -7.23
CA GLY A 375 6.71 1.26 -7.53
C GLY A 375 8.22 1.08 -7.48
N GLN A 376 8.71 0.03 -6.80
CA GLN A 376 10.15 -0.24 -6.69
C GLN A 376 10.83 -0.36 -8.08
N GLU A 377 10.09 -0.89 -9.06
CA GLU A 377 10.50 -1.09 -10.44
C GLU A 377 10.74 0.24 -11.17
N GLN A 378 10.16 1.33 -10.65
CA GLN A 378 10.36 2.68 -11.15
C GLN A 378 11.53 3.42 -10.46
N ASN A 379 12.28 2.73 -9.58
CA ASN A 379 13.39 3.31 -8.81
C ASN A 379 14.64 2.42 -8.86
N PRO A 380 15.21 2.18 -10.06
CA PRO A 380 16.29 1.20 -10.25
C PRO A 380 17.57 1.54 -9.49
N ASP A 381 17.87 2.82 -9.26
CA ASP A 381 19.05 3.28 -8.52
C ASP A 381 18.98 2.90 -7.02
N LEU A 382 17.83 3.15 -6.40
CA LEU A 382 17.55 2.79 -5.00
C LEU A 382 17.39 1.28 -4.83
N THR A 383 16.63 0.63 -5.72
CA THR A 383 16.38 -0.82 -5.69
C THR A 383 17.67 -1.60 -5.94
N GLY A 384 18.43 -1.22 -6.98
CA GLY A 384 19.71 -1.82 -7.35
C GLY A 384 20.85 -1.47 -6.41
N ARG A 385 20.61 -0.61 -5.40
CA ARG A 385 21.59 -0.20 -4.37
C ARG A 385 22.85 0.43 -4.98
N SER A 386 22.71 1.17 -6.07
CA SER A 386 23.82 1.75 -6.82
C SER A 386 24.05 3.21 -6.43
N MET A 387 25.04 3.45 -5.55
CA MET A 387 25.42 4.82 -5.16
C MET A 387 25.92 5.64 -6.36
N GLY A 388 26.61 4.98 -7.30
CA GLY A 388 27.11 5.63 -8.52
C GLY A 388 26.01 6.02 -9.51
N GLU A 389 24.92 5.25 -9.61
CA GLU A 389 23.75 5.65 -10.40
C GLU A 389 22.96 6.76 -9.71
N LEU A 390 22.81 6.70 -8.38
CA LEU A 390 22.12 7.73 -7.61
C LEU A 390 22.84 9.09 -7.65
N LEU A 391 24.18 9.09 -7.70
CA LEU A 391 24.96 10.31 -7.92
C LEU A 391 24.84 10.80 -9.37
N ARG A 392 24.88 9.90 -10.36
CA ARG A 392 24.74 10.27 -11.79
C ARG A 392 23.34 10.81 -12.12
N SER A 393 22.28 10.22 -11.57
CA SER A 393 20.90 10.66 -11.76
C SER A 393 20.65 12.05 -11.16
N ARG A 394 21.38 12.43 -10.12
CA ARG A 394 21.30 13.76 -9.49
C ARG A 394 22.13 14.85 -10.16
N VAL A 395 23.10 14.47 -10.99
CA VAL A 395 23.98 15.41 -11.72
C VAL A 395 23.47 15.69 -13.13
N ARG A 396 22.72 14.75 -13.72
CA ARG A 396 22.12 14.92 -15.05
C ARG A 396 20.92 15.88 -14.99
N SER A 397 20.85 16.84 -15.89
CA SER A 397 19.65 17.65 -16.15
C SER A 397 18.59 16.79 -16.84
N GLY A 398 17.31 16.98 -16.52
CA GLY A 398 16.22 16.17 -17.05
C GLY A 398 15.54 15.30 -15.99
N PRO A 399 14.30 14.84 -16.23
CA PRO A 399 13.60 13.98 -15.30
C PRO A 399 14.32 12.65 -15.11
N PRO A 400 14.14 11.97 -13.97
CA PRO A 400 14.59 10.59 -13.80
C PRO A 400 14.08 9.72 -14.96
N GLY A 401 14.89 8.79 -15.46
CA GLY A 401 14.56 7.99 -16.64
C GLY A 401 13.15 7.36 -16.64
N PRO A 402 12.69 6.76 -15.53
CA PRO A 402 11.32 6.26 -15.41
C PRO A 402 10.26 7.36 -15.55
N VAL A 403 10.47 8.54 -14.96
CA VAL A 403 9.56 9.69 -15.10
C VAL A 403 9.54 10.19 -16.55
N GLN A 404 10.71 10.29 -17.19
CA GLN A 404 10.79 10.67 -18.61
C GLN A 404 10.02 9.69 -19.50
N ALA A 405 10.12 8.39 -19.25
CA ALA A 405 9.38 7.38 -19.99
C ALA A 405 7.85 7.55 -19.87
N PHE A 406 7.34 8.03 -18.74
CA PHE A 406 5.92 8.37 -18.57
C PHE A 406 5.55 9.65 -19.32
N ILE A 407 6.43 10.66 -19.36
CA ILE A 407 6.20 11.87 -20.18
C ILE A 407 6.12 11.49 -21.66
N ASP A 408 7.01 10.61 -22.14
CA ASP A 408 7.11 10.28 -23.55
C ASP A 408 6.03 9.30 -24.03
N ARG A 409 5.62 8.35 -23.17
CA ARG A 409 4.77 7.20 -23.56
C ARG A 409 3.46 7.10 -22.77
N GLY A 410 3.32 7.84 -21.68
CA GLY A 410 2.16 7.78 -20.81
C GLY A 410 0.96 8.45 -21.44
N VAL A 411 -0.16 7.72 -21.51
CA VAL A 411 -1.42 8.19 -22.09
C VAL A 411 -2.06 9.36 -21.32
N ASP A 412 -1.60 9.61 -20.09
CA ASP A 412 -2.13 10.63 -19.19
C ASP A 412 -1.37 11.97 -19.26
N PHE A 413 -0.28 12.06 -20.03
CA PHE A 413 0.60 13.23 -20.07
C PHE A 413 0.32 14.10 -21.30
N VAL A 414 0.30 15.42 -21.09
CA VAL A 414 0.22 16.43 -22.15
C VAL A 414 1.33 17.44 -21.90
N SER A 415 2.12 17.75 -22.93
CA SER A 415 3.16 18.79 -22.86
C SER A 415 2.93 19.83 -23.95
N ALA A 416 3.13 21.10 -23.62
CA ALA A 416 3.01 22.20 -24.57
C ALA A 416 3.85 23.43 -24.13
N ASP A 417 4.18 24.30 -25.08
CA ASP A 417 5.01 25.50 -24.83
C ASP A 417 4.19 26.69 -24.31
N SER A 418 2.86 26.61 -24.40
CA SER A 418 1.93 27.64 -23.91
C SER A 418 0.76 27.03 -23.14
N LEU A 419 0.16 27.83 -22.24
CA LEU A 419 -1.01 27.38 -21.48
C LEU A 419 -2.21 27.08 -22.38
N HIS A 420 -2.41 27.87 -23.44
CA HIS A 420 -3.51 27.68 -24.38
C HIS A 420 -3.40 26.34 -25.12
N GLU A 421 -2.22 26.01 -25.64
CA GLU A 421 -1.96 24.71 -26.27
C GLU A 421 -2.05 23.56 -25.28
N LEU A 422 -1.61 23.78 -24.02
CA LEU A 422 -1.72 22.78 -22.97
C LEU A 422 -3.18 22.41 -22.70
N VAL A 423 -4.05 23.40 -22.49
CA VAL A 423 -5.49 23.17 -22.26
C VAL A 423 -6.14 22.52 -23.48
N ALA A 424 -5.78 22.97 -24.69
CA ALA A 424 -6.25 22.33 -25.92
C ALA A 424 -5.81 20.86 -26.01
N GLY A 425 -4.62 20.51 -25.54
CA GLY A 425 -4.13 19.14 -25.45
C GLY A 425 -4.85 18.32 -24.37
N MET A 426 -5.10 18.90 -23.19
CA MET A 426 -5.88 18.27 -22.12
C MET A 426 -7.28 17.87 -22.61
N ASN A 427 -7.93 18.74 -23.38
CA ASN A 427 -9.26 18.51 -23.96
C ASN A 427 -9.29 17.43 -25.06
N LYS A 428 -8.14 16.98 -25.56
CA LYS A 428 -8.05 15.88 -26.54
C LYS A 428 -7.92 14.51 -25.88
N LEU A 429 -7.60 14.44 -24.58
CA LEU A 429 -7.51 13.16 -23.88
C LEU A 429 -8.89 12.51 -23.75
N PRO A 430 -8.97 11.16 -23.78
CA PRO A 430 -10.24 10.45 -23.67
C PRO A 430 -10.89 10.67 -22.30
N ASP A 431 -12.22 10.58 -22.25
CA ASP A 431 -13.01 10.70 -21.02
C ASP A 431 -12.70 11.99 -20.23
N VAL A 432 -12.50 13.10 -20.96
CA VAL A 432 -12.30 14.43 -20.39
C VAL A 432 -13.53 15.29 -20.70
N VAL A 433 -14.10 15.90 -19.67
CA VAL A 433 -15.05 17.00 -19.83
C VAL A 433 -14.28 18.21 -20.34
N PRO A 434 -14.73 18.87 -21.43
CA PRO A 434 -14.04 20.02 -21.99
C PRO A 434 -13.79 21.09 -20.93
N LEU A 435 -12.51 21.39 -20.71
CA LEU A 435 -12.02 22.46 -19.87
C LEU A 435 -12.18 23.79 -20.59
N ASP A 436 -12.72 24.76 -19.86
CA ASP A 436 -12.71 26.16 -20.26
C ASP A 436 -11.32 26.78 -20.01
N TYR A 437 -10.76 27.42 -21.04
CA TYR A 437 -9.43 28.02 -20.99
C TYR A 437 -9.36 29.13 -19.93
N GLU A 438 -10.36 30.01 -19.87
CA GLU A 438 -10.36 31.16 -18.97
C GLU A 438 -10.35 30.71 -17.50
N THR A 439 -11.08 29.63 -17.18
CA THR A 439 -11.09 29.02 -15.85
C THR A 439 -9.69 28.53 -15.43
N VAL A 440 -9.00 27.81 -16.32
CA VAL A 440 -7.65 27.29 -16.04
C VAL A 440 -6.62 28.43 -15.98
N GLU A 441 -6.70 29.39 -16.92
CA GLU A 441 -5.84 30.57 -16.96
C GLU A 441 -5.96 31.41 -15.68
N ALA A 442 -7.19 31.62 -15.18
CA ALA A 442 -7.41 32.34 -13.93
C ALA A 442 -6.70 31.67 -12.75
N ALA A 443 -6.76 30.33 -12.66
CA ALA A 443 -6.11 29.58 -11.58
C ALA A 443 -4.57 29.64 -11.68
N VAL A 444 -4.01 29.46 -12.88
CA VAL A 444 -2.56 29.53 -13.12
C VAL A 444 -2.04 30.94 -12.85
N THR A 445 -2.72 31.96 -13.38
CA THR A 445 -2.34 33.37 -13.22
C THR A 445 -2.38 33.81 -11.76
N ALA A 446 -3.42 33.41 -11.01
CA ALA A 446 -3.53 33.72 -9.59
C ALA A 446 -2.35 33.13 -8.80
N ARG A 447 -2.02 31.85 -9.01
CA ARG A 447 -0.86 31.20 -8.39
C ARG A 447 0.45 31.90 -8.75
N ASP A 448 0.68 32.21 -10.03
CA ASP A 448 1.92 32.80 -10.52
C ASP A 448 2.15 34.24 -10.04
N ARG A 449 1.08 34.98 -9.72
CA ARG A 449 1.16 36.30 -9.06
C ARG A 449 1.64 36.16 -7.61
N GLU A 450 1.21 35.12 -6.90
CA GLU A 450 1.57 34.89 -5.50
C GLU A 450 3.00 34.37 -5.33
N VAL A 451 3.56 33.71 -6.36
CA VAL A 451 4.96 33.24 -6.38
C VAL A 451 5.96 34.35 -6.01
N VAL A 452 5.82 35.53 -6.62
CA VAL A 452 6.75 36.65 -6.44
C VAL A 452 6.44 37.49 -5.19
N ASN A 453 5.25 37.32 -4.60
CA ASN A 453 4.82 38.05 -3.42
C ASN A 453 5.34 37.39 -2.13
N LYS A 454 6.35 37.98 -1.48
CA LYS A 454 6.97 37.43 -0.25
C LYS A 454 6.00 37.25 0.92
N TYR A 455 4.88 37.97 0.96
CA TYR A 455 3.86 37.85 2.01
C TYR A 455 2.71 36.88 1.70
N SER A 456 2.61 36.41 0.43
CA SER A 456 1.55 35.56 -0.15
C SER A 456 0.48 35.00 0.80
N LYS A 457 -0.78 35.30 0.49
CA LYS A 457 -1.94 34.69 1.18
C LYS A 457 -2.32 33.31 0.64
N ASP A 458 -1.72 32.88 -0.46
CA ASP A 458 -1.95 31.56 -1.03
C ASP A 458 -1.31 30.46 -0.17
N GLY A 459 -2.14 29.59 0.39
CA GLY A 459 -1.69 28.54 1.31
C GLY A 459 -0.74 27.53 0.66
N GLN A 460 -0.86 27.24 -0.64
CA GLN A 460 0.07 26.34 -1.33
C GLN A 460 1.45 26.99 -1.47
N ILE A 461 1.48 28.29 -1.81
CA ILE A 461 2.75 29.02 -1.93
C ILE A 461 3.47 29.10 -0.58
N THR A 462 2.72 29.35 0.49
CA THR A 462 3.23 29.32 1.86
C THR A 462 3.74 27.92 2.24
N ALA A 463 3.01 26.87 1.88
CA ALA A 463 3.42 25.48 2.08
C ALA A 463 4.72 25.12 1.33
N ILE A 464 4.87 25.54 0.07
CA ILE A 464 6.11 25.30 -0.70
C ILE A 464 7.30 25.99 -0.03
N ARG A 465 7.13 27.22 0.47
CA ARG A 465 8.19 27.94 1.21
C ARG A 465 8.56 27.19 2.49
N ALA A 466 7.56 26.82 3.30
CA ALA A 466 7.77 26.07 4.54
C ALA A 466 8.47 24.72 4.28
N ALA A 467 8.08 23.98 3.24
CA ALA A 467 8.74 22.73 2.86
C ALA A 467 10.23 22.93 2.57
N ARG A 468 10.62 24.07 1.98
CA ARG A 468 12.03 24.39 1.68
C ARG A 468 12.84 24.82 2.90
N GLU A 469 12.24 25.10 4.05
CA GLU A 469 12.99 25.32 5.29
C GLU A 469 13.65 24.02 5.78
N TYR A 470 13.02 22.88 5.51
CA TYR A 470 13.66 21.59 5.73
C TYR A 470 14.73 21.33 4.66
N ARG A 471 15.98 21.21 5.11
CA ARG A 471 17.15 20.99 4.24
C ARG A 471 16.99 19.77 3.32
N GLY A 472 16.36 18.70 3.81
CA GLY A 472 16.16 17.49 3.04
C GLY A 472 15.29 17.72 1.80
N ASP A 473 14.18 18.43 1.97
CA ASP A 473 13.29 18.80 0.88
C ASP A 473 13.93 19.83 -0.05
N ARG A 474 14.55 20.87 0.49
CA ARG A 474 15.19 21.94 -0.30
C ARG A 474 16.19 21.38 -1.33
N LEU A 475 17.01 20.43 -0.88
CA LEU A 475 18.05 19.81 -1.68
C LEU A 475 17.50 18.69 -2.55
N GLY A 476 16.68 17.80 -1.98
CA GLY A 476 16.34 16.54 -2.62
C GLY A 476 14.99 16.47 -3.32
N ARG A 477 14.01 17.31 -2.96
CA ARG A 477 12.60 17.03 -3.30
C ARG A 477 11.75 18.18 -3.79
N VAL A 478 11.96 19.39 -3.27
CA VAL A 478 11.13 20.55 -3.57
C VAL A 478 11.91 21.52 -4.43
N VAL A 479 11.34 21.94 -5.55
CA VAL A 479 11.94 22.90 -6.47
C VAL A 479 11.92 24.31 -5.90
N ALA A 480 12.83 25.17 -6.36
CA ALA A 480 12.76 26.58 -6.01
C ALA A 480 11.50 27.18 -6.61
N LEU A 481 10.76 27.98 -5.84
CA LEU A 481 9.50 28.54 -6.25
C LEU A 481 9.67 29.43 -7.48
N HIS A 482 8.88 29.19 -8.51
CA HIS A 482 8.84 29.94 -9.76
C HIS A 482 7.45 29.85 -10.40
N ARG A 483 7.22 30.68 -11.41
CA ARG A 483 5.96 30.71 -12.16
C ARG A 483 5.82 29.44 -13.00
N LEU A 484 4.61 28.90 -13.09
CA LEU A 484 4.33 27.78 -14.00
C LEU A 484 4.55 28.21 -15.45
N THR A 485 4.22 29.45 -15.76
CA THR A 485 4.34 30.08 -17.08
C THR A 485 5.74 30.60 -17.43
N ASP A 486 6.76 30.36 -16.59
CA ASP A 486 8.14 30.75 -16.91
C ASP A 486 8.69 29.91 -18.08
N PRO A 487 8.98 30.50 -19.26
CA PRO A 487 9.47 29.74 -20.41
C PRO A 487 10.81 29.04 -20.12
N LYS A 488 11.61 29.56 -19.18
CA LYS A 488 12.89 28.94 -18.78
C LYS A 488 12.72 27.70 -17.91
N ALA A 489 11.50 27.43 -17.44
CA ALA A 489 11.14 26.24 -16.68
C ALA A 489 10.34 25.22 -17.50
N GLY A 490 10.00 25.57 -18.75
CA GLY A 490 9.14 24.80 -19.64
C GLY A 490 9.80 23.58 -20.31
N PRO A 491 9.06 22.85 -21.17
CA PRO A 491 7.64 23.05 -21.50
C PRO A 491 6.69 22.91 -20.29
N MET A 492 5.46 23.43 -20.43
CA MET A 492 4.39 23.18 -19.46
C MET A 492 3.87 21.76 -19.64
N ILE A 493 3.46 21.14 -18.54
CA ILE A 493 3.01 19.75 -18.49
C ILE A 493 1.68 19.69 -17.72
N ALA A 494 0.74 18.91 -18.24
CA ALA A 494 -0.47 18.51 -17.55
C ALA A 494 -0.51 16.98 -17.43
N VAL A 495 -1.00 16.49 -16.29
CA VAL A 495 -1.12 15.05 -16.03
C VAL A 495 -2.54 14.74 -15.58
N LYS A 496 -3.24 13.88 -16.32
CA LYS A 496 -4.55 13.35 -15.91
C LYS A 496 -4.34 12.32 -14.80
N LEU A 497 -4.92 12.58 -13.64
CA LEU A 497 -4.76 11.73 -12.45
C LEU A 497 -6.02 10.92 -12.19
N HIS A 498 -5.85 9.65 -11.88
CA HIS A 498 -6.90 8.67 -11.62
C HIS A 498 -6.88 8.21 -10.16
N ILE A 499 -8.03 7.74 -9.70
CA ILE A 499 -8.12 7.03 -8.42
C ILE A 499 -7.45 5.65 -8.56
N LEU A 500 -6.50 5.37 -7.68
CA LEU A 500 -5.72 4.14 -7.64
C LEU A 500 -6.09 3.31 -6.41
N THR A 501 -6.72 2.15 -6.61
CA THR A 501 -7.00 1.23 -5.52
C THR A 501 -5.68 0.74 -4.91
N ARG A 502 -5.62 0.69 -3.58
CA ARG A 502 -4.37 0.32 -2.91
C ARG A 502 -4.58 -0.53 -1.66
N LYS A 503 -5.19 0.03 -0.61
CA LYS A 503 -5.26 -0.62 0.70
C LYS A 503 -6.66 -0.64 1.29
N THR A 504 -6.90 -1.68 2.06
CA THR A 504 -7.93 -1.73 3.11
C THR A 504 -7.28 -1.42 4.46
N LEU A 505 -7.83 -0.44 5.18
CA LEU A 505 -7.41 -0.10 6.53
C LEU A 505 -8.19 -0.89 7.57
N GLY A 506 -9.44 -1.23 7.29
CA GLY A 506 -10.24 -2.19 8.06
C GLY A 506 -9.77 -3.64 7.91
N GLY A 507 -10.26 -4.53 8.77
CA GLY A 507 -9.94 -5.96 8.64
C GLY A 507 -10.44 -6.82 9.80
N ILE A 508 -9.83 -8.01 9.90
CA ILE A 508 -10.04 -8.96 11.00
C ILE A 508 -9.58 -8.31 12.31
N GLU A 509 -10.46 -8.30 13.31
CA GLU A 509 -10.16 -7.73 14.62
C GLU A 509 -9.25 -8.69 15.42
N THR A 510 -8.20 -8.13 16.02
CA THR A 510 -7.23 -8.87 16.83
C THR A 510 -6.88 -8.13 18.11
N ASP A 511 -6.57 -8.85 19.17
CA ASP A 511 -5.88 -8.25 20.32
C ASP A 511 -4.40 -7.97 20.00
N LEU A 512 -3.62 -7.48 20.98
CA LEU A 512 -2.19 -7.13 20.79
C LEU A 512 -1.27 -8.34 20.57
N ASP A 513 -1.73 -9.56 20.88
CA ASP A 513 -0.99 -10.80 20.61
C ASP A 513 -1.31 -11.36 19.21
N GLY A 514 -2.15 -10.65 18.45
CA GLY A 514 -2.58 -11.03 17.11
C GLY A 514 -3.65 -12.11 17.09
N ARG A 515 -4.22 -12.50 18.25
CA ARG A 515 -5.33 -13.48 18.32
C ARG A 515 -6.57 -12.87 17.71
N VAL A 516 -7.21 -13.60 16.81
CA VAL A 516 -8.46 -13.16 16.18
C VAL A 516 -9.58 -13.18 17.19
N LEU A 517 -10.41 -12.14 17.22
CA LEU A 517 -11.53 -12.04 18.14
C LEU A 517 -12.85 -12.44 17.48
N LYS A 518 -13.75 -13.00 18.29
CA LYS A 518 -15.15 -13.26 17.94
C LYS A 518 -16.03 -12.03 18.18
N PRO A 519 -17.28 -12.03 17.70
CA PRO A 519 -18.28 -11.00 18.02
C PRO A 519 -18.43 -10.66 19.51
N ASP A 520 -18.26 -11.65 20.39
CA ASP A 520 -18.35 -11.52 21.84
C ASP A 520 -17.08 -10.91 22.49
N GLY A 521 -16.05 -10.60 21.71
CA GLY A 521 -14.77 -10.05 22.17
C GLY A 521 -13.77 -11.09 22.71
N THR A 522 -14.14 -12.37 22.78
CA THR A 522 -13.22 -13.43 23.20
C THR A 522 -12.42 -13.98 22.01
N PRO A 523 -11.19 -14.50 22.23
CA PRO A 523 -10.39 -15.08 21.17
C PRO A 523 -11.07 -16.27 20.47
N LEU A 524 -10.89 -16.36 19.15
CA LEU A 524 -11.16 -17.55 18.37
C LEU A 524 -9.91 -18.45 18.41
N THR A 525 -9.94 -19.45 19.29
CA THR A 525 -8.79 -20.32 19.59
C THR A 525 -8.14 -20.87 18.32
N GLY A 526 -6.81 -20.80 18.25
CA GLY A 526 -6.02 -21.31 17.12
C GLY A 526 -5.97 -20.40 15.89
N LEU A 527 -6.63 -19.24 15.90
CA LEU A 527 -6.61 -18.29 14.77
C LEU A 527 -5.95 -16.96 15.13
N TYR A 528 -5.01 -16.54 14.29
CA TYR A 528 -4.32 -15.26 14.35
C TYR A 528 -4.41 -14.55 13.01
N ALA A 529 -4.23 -13.23 13.00
CA ALA A 529 -4.18 -12.45 11.77
C ALA A 529 -3.14 -11.33 11.85
N ALA A 530 -2.53 -11.02 10.71
CA ALA A 530 -1.48 -10.01 10.61
C ALA A 530 -1.49 -9.28 9.26
N GLY A 531 -0.85 -8.11 9.23
CA GLY A 531 -0.79 -7.26 8.05
C GLY A 531 -2.18 -6.82 7.60
N GLU A 532 -2.36 -6.66 6.28
CA GLU A 532 -3.59 -6.10 5.72
C GLU A 532 -4.87 -6.85 6.00
N ALA A 533 -4.79 -8.17 6.12
CA ALA A 533 -5.95 -8.97 6.47
C ALA A 533 -6.52 -8.55 7.84
N ALA A 534 -5.66 -8.06 8.74
CA ALA A 534 -6.02 -7.59 10.08
C ALA A 534 -6.16 -6.06 10.18
N GLY A 535 -6.15 -5.29 9.08
CA GLY A 535 -6.03 -3.82 9.16
C GLY A 535 -4.67 -3.33 9.73
N PHE A 536 -3.68 -4.25 9.74
CA PHE A 536 -2.28 -4.18 10.19
C PHE A 536 -2.01 -3.65 11.62
N GLY A 537 -2.78 -3.81 12.70
CA GLY A 537 -3.66 -4.92 13.13
C GLY A 537 -4.72 -4.44 14.13
N GLY A 538 -5.54 -5.34 14.65
CA GLY A 538 -6.73 -5.01 15.44
C GLY A 538 -7.94 -4.58 14.61
N GLY A 539 -7.88 -4.75 13.29
CA GLY A 539 -8.93 -4.43 12.34
C GLY A 539 -8.98 -2.96 11.91
N GLY A 540 -7.97 -2.15 12.23
CA GLY A 540 -8.05 -0.74 11.89
C GLY A 540 -7.05 0.22 12.50
N MET A 541 -5.82 -0.16 12.84
CA MET A 541 -4.92 0.69 13.65
C MET A 541 -4.61 2.09 13.09
N HIS A 542 -4.89 2.32 11.81
CA HIS A 542 -4.74 3.63 11.17
C HIS A 542 -5.98 4.52 11.34
N GLY A 543 -7.12 4.00 11.77
CA GLY A 543 -8.37 4.76 11.71
C GLY A 543 -8.74 5.10 10.26
N TYR A 544 -9.21 6.31 10.01
CA TYR A 544 -9.65 6.73 8.68
C TYR A 544 -8.52 7.03 7.70
N ARG A 545 -7.36 7.51 8.18
CA ARG A 545 -6.23 7.92 7.35
C ARG A 545 -4.94 7.29 7.84
N ALA A 546 -3.98 7.06 6.97
CA ALA A 546 -2.68 6.53 7.38
C ALA A 546 -1.59 7.60 7.31
N LEU A 547 -0.61 7.51 8.20
CA LEU A 547 0.64 8.25 8.07
C LEU A 547 1.58 7.50 7.11
N GLU A 548 2.36 8.24 6.33
CA GLU A 548 3.27 7.62 5.38
C GLU A 548 4.35 6.77 6.07
N GLY A 549 4.65 5.59 5.50
CA GLY A 549 5.64 4.65 6.03
C GLY A 549 5.11 3.71 7.12
N THR A 550 3.84 3.79 7.48
CA THR A 550 3.26 2.91 8.51
C THR A 550 2.83 1.56 7.96
N PHE A 551 2.45 1.43 6.69
CA PHE A 551 1.93 0.17 6.13
C PHE A 551 2.93 -1.00 6.20
N LEU A 552 4.15 -0.83 5.69
CA LEU A 552 5.17 -1.89 5.76
C LEU A 552 5.58 -2.15 7.21
N GLY A 553 5.73 -1.09 8.01
CA GLY A 553 6.01 -1.27 9.42
C GLY A 553 4.87 -1.99 10.16
N GLY A 554 3.61 -1.77 9.79
CA GLY A 554 2.44 -2.43 10.37
C GLY A 554 2.43 -3.92 10.03
N CYS A 555 2.86 -4.31 8.82
CA CYS A 555 3.08 -5.71 8.47
C CYS A 555 4.11 -6.35 9.39
N ILE A 556 5.22 -5.65 9.61
CA ILE A 556 6.30 -6.13 10.48
C ILE A 556 5.81 -6.25 11.92
N PHE A 557 5.15 -5.21 12.44
CA PHE A 557 4.72 -5.17 13.82
C PHE A 557 3.64 -6.22 14.13
N SER A 558 2.56 -6.24 13.35
CA SER A 558 1.49 -7.24 13.53
C SER A 558 1.93 -8.66 13.20
N GLY A 559 2.81 -8.85 12.20
CA GLY A 559 3.40 -10.16 11.91
C GLY A 559 4.26 -10.67 13.06
N ARG A 560 5.07 -9.80 13.67
CA ARG A 560 5.87 -10.13 14.86
C ARG A 560 4.98 -10.50 16.05
N ALA A 561 3.95 -9.70 16.32
CA ALA A 561 2.99 -9.96 17.40
C ALA A 561 2.27 -11.30 17.21
N ALA A 562 1.66 -11.54 16.04
CA ALA A 562 0.96 -12.79 15.76
C ALA A 562 1.87 -14.01 15.81
N GLY A 563 3.11 -13.91 15.32
CA GLY A 563 4.08 -15.01 15.42
C GLY A 563 4.48 -15.34 16.86
N ARG A 564 4.60 -14.33 17.73
CA ARG A 564 4.91 -14.51 19.15
C ARG A 564 3.74 -15.06 19.94
N GLY A 565 2.56 -14.47 19.77
CA GLY A 565 1.33 -14.92 20.43
C GLY A 565 1.00 -16.36 20.04
N ALA A 566 1.09 -16.70 18.75
CA ALA A 566 0.91 -18.08 18.31
C ALA A 566 1.94 -19.04 18.90
N ALA A 567 3.21 -18.63 18.99
CA ALA A 567 4.21 -19.49 19.60
C ALA A 567 3.98 -19.68 21.11
N GLU A 568 3.55 -18.64 21.83
CA GLU A 568 3.21 -18.72 23.25
C GLU A 568 2.02 -19.63 23.53
N ASP A 569 1.01 -19.66 22.67
CA ASP A 569 -0.15 -20.54 22.85
C ASP A 569 0.14 -22.00 22.43
N ILE A 570 1.21 -22.25 21.65
CA ILE A 570 1.64 -23.59 21.25
C ILE A 570 2.55 -24.25 22.31
N THR A 571 3.46 -23.48 22.91
CA THR A 571 4.50 -23.97 23.84
C THR A 571 4.06 -23.87 25.28
#